data_AF-A0A852G5M5-F1
#
_entry.id   AF-A0A852G5M5-F1
#
_cell.length_a   1.000
_cell.length_b   1.000
_cell.length_c   1.000
_cell.angle_alpha   90.00
_cell.angle_beta   90.00
_cell.angle_gamma   90.00
#
_symmetry.space_group_name_H-M   'P 1'
#
loop_
_entity.id
_entity.type
_entity.pdbx_description
1 polymer ?
#
loop_
_entity_poly.entity_id
_entity_poly.type
_entity_poly.pdbx_seq_one_letter_code
_entity_poly.pdbx_strand_id
1 'polypeptide(L)'
;GAKVYVPELNAYPDEIDHLLLRVELDGKSYIMDGGFGMAYQMWQPMELISGTDQPQTPGVFRFQEENGTWYLEKVKRKQWVLNPSTSTSPNVENEVCRRIYLFTLQPRDIEEFRGCNAHLQTAPDSLFVTKSICSLQTPDGVQALVGWKLTK
;
A
#
# COMPACT_ATOMS: atom_id res chain seq x y z
N GLY A 1 5.38 10.26 6.15
CA GLY A 1 6.30 9.33 5.46
C GLY A 1 6.05 7.94 5.98
N ALA A 2 6.02 6.97 5.08
CA ALA A 2 5.73 5.57 5.35
C ALA A 2 6.84 4.64 4.85
N LYS A 3 6.79 3.41 5.35
CA LYS A 3 7.66 2.29 5.01
C LYS A 3 6.80 1.17 4.44
N VAL A 4 7.01 0.76 3.20
CA VAL A 4 6.24 -0.29 2.55
C VAL A 4 6.65 -1.66 3.07
N TYR A 5 5.67 -2.52 3.32
CA TYR A 5 5.94 -3.89 3.73
C TYR A 5 6.52 -4.69 2.57
N VAL A 6 7.61 -5.42 2.81
CA VAL A 6 8.26 -6.31 1.83
C VAL A 6 7.95 -7.76 2.21
N PRO A 7 7.00 -8.42 1.53
CA PRO A 7 6.57 -9.77 1.88
C PRO A 7 7.70 -10.81 1.84
N GLU A 8 8.62 -10.69 0.88
CA GLU A 8 9.74 -11.62 0.70
C GLU A 8 10.73 -11.59 1.88
N LEU A 9 10.83 -10.43 2.54
CA LEU A 9 11.69 -10.24 3.72
C LEU A 9 10.91 -10.31 5.03
N ASN A 10 9.58 -10.41 4.98
CA ASN A 10 8.68 -10.35 6.14
C ASN A 10 8.99 -9.13 7.04
N ALA A 11 9.32 -7.99 6.43
CA ALA A 11 9.87 -6.82 7.12
C ALA A 11 9.45 -5.51 6.43
N TYR A 12 9.69 -4.40 7.14
CA TYR A 12 9.64 -3.05 6.61
C TYR A 12 11.08 -2.51 6.48
N PRO A 13 11.39 -1.66 5.50
CA PRO A 13 12.71 -1.06 5.37
C PRO A 13 13.04 -0.11 6.53
N ASP A 14 14.34 0.16 6.71
CA ASP A 14 14.82 1.10 7.73
C ASP A 14 14.49 2.55 7.38
N GLU A 15 14.45 2.88 6.09
CA GLU A 15 14.19 4.22 5.58
C GLU A 15 12.77 4.37 5.03
N ILE A 16 12.26 5.61 5.01
CA ILE A 16 10.97 5.91 4.37
C ILE A 16 11.07 5.78 2.85
N ASP A 17 10.08 5.13 2.25
CA ASP A 17 9.99 4.89 0.81
C ASP A 17 8.62 5.25 0.22
N HIS A 18 7.69 5.72 1.07
CA HIS A 18 6.33 6.04 0.65
C HIS A 18 5.82 7.36 1.25
N LEU A 19 5.06 8.10 0.45
CA LEU A 19 4.45 9.37 0.81
C LEU A 19 2.93 9.20 0.88
N LEU A 20 2.36 9.68 1.98
CA LEU A 20 0.91 9.74 2.21
C LEU A 20 0.57 11.04 2.93
N LEU A 21 -0.70 11.42 2.88
CA LEU A 21 -1.20 12.67 3.42
C LEU A 21 -2.06 12.40 4.66
N ARG A 22 -1.93 13.26 5.66
CA ARG A 22 -2.87 13.39 6.77
C ARG A 22 -3.73 14.63 6.53
N VAL A 23 -5.05 14.49 6.60
CA VAL A 23 -6.02 15.56 6.42
C VAL A 23 -6.86 15.71 7.68
N GLU A 24 -6.95 16.92 8.21
CA GLU A 24 -7.88 17.26 9.29
C GLU A 24 -9.16 17.84 8.70
N LEU A 25 -10.31 17.28 9.08
CA LEU A 25 -11.63 17.78 8.68
C LEU A 25 -12.62 17.58 9.82
N ASP A 26 -13.32 18.64 10.23
CA ASP A 26 -14.34 18.62 11.28
C ASP A 26 -13.90 17.94 12.60
N GLY A 27 -12.65 18.19 13.01
CA GLY A 27 -12.06 17.62 14.24
C GLY A 27 -11.66 16.15 14.14
N LYS A 28 -11.69 15.58 12.93
CA LYS A 28 -11.25 14.21 12.64
C LYS A 28 -10.02 14.21 11.74
N SER A 29 -9.14 13.24 11.97
CA SER A 29 -7.95 13.02 11.18
C SER A 29 -8.18 11.86 10.20
N TYR A 30 -7.80 12.06 8.95
CA TYR A 30 -7.89 11.07 7.87
C TYR A 30 -6.53 10.86 7.23
N ILE A 31 -6.29 9.65 6.75
CA ILE A 31 -5.22 9.34 5.82
C ILE A 31 -5.78 9.33 4.41
N MET A 32 -5.08 10.02 3.51
CA MET A 32 -5.30 9.96 2.07
C MET A 32 -4.01 9.54 1.39
N ASP A 33 -4.13 8.57 0.50
CA ASP A 33 -3.03 8.06 -0.31
C ASP A 33 -3.59 7.74 -1.69
N GLY A 34 -3.14 8.46 -2.72
CA GLY A 34 -3.48 8.20 -4.12
C GLY A 34 -2.33 7.58 -4.92
N GLY A 35 -1.24 7.18 -4.24
CA GLY A 35 0.03 6.80 -4.85
C GLY A 35 0.42 5.34 -4.70
N PHE A 36 -0.25 4.56 -3.84
CA PHE A 36 0.12 3.14 -3.65
C PHE A 36 -0.29 2.25 -4.84
N GLY A 37 -1.50 2.45 -5.38
CA GLY A 37 -1.97 1.76 -6.59
C GLY A 37 -2.33 0.28 -6.42
N MET A 38 -2.50 -0.40 -7.56
CA MET A 38 -2.88 -1.82 -7.65
C MET A 38 -4.15 -2.15 -6.86
N ALA A 39 -4.32 -3.41 -6.45
CA ALA A 39 -5.44 -3.86 -5.62
C ALA A 39 -5.36 -3.35 -4.16
N TYR A 40 -4.32 -2.62 -3.79
CA TYR A 40 -4.08 -2.13 -2.42
C TYR A 40 -4.51 -0.66 -2.25
N GLN A 41 -4.84 0.02 -3.34
CA GLN A 41 -5.32 1.39 -3.34
C GLN A 41 -6.63 1.53 -2.56
N MET A 42 -6.64 2.40 -1.54
CA MET A 42 -7.88 2.86 -0.92
C MET A 42 -8.65 3.77 -1.89
N TRP A 43 -9.97 3.71 -1.90
CA TRP A 43 -10.83 4.55 -2.73
C TRP A 43 -11.44 5.73 -1.98
N GLN A 44 -11.42 5.67 -0.65
CA GLN A 44 -11.95 6.71 0.23
C GLN A 44 -10.90 7.07 1.28
N PRO A 45 -10.90 8.32 1.77
CA PRO A 45 -10.10 8.69 2.93
C PRO A 45 -10.37 7.75 4.10
N MET A 46 -9.32 7.31 4.76
CA MET A 46 -9.38 6.39 5.89
C MET A 46 -9.33 7.19 7.18
N GLU A 47 -10.36 7.11 8.03
CA GLU A 47 -10.35 7.78 9.34
C GLU A 47 -9.24 7.15 10.20
N LEU A 48 -8.47 7.98 10.90
CA LEU A 48 -7.31 7.54 11.68
C LEU A 48 -7.76 6.95 13.04
N ILE A 49 -8.39 5.78 12.99
CA ILE A 49 -8.91 5.04 14.14
C ILE A 49 -8.29 3.64 14.16
N SER A 50 -7.59 3.31 15.24
CA SER A 50 -6.97 2.00 15.45
C SER A 50 -8.01 0.89 15.65
N GLY A 51 -7.72 -0.30 15.15
CA GLY A 51 -8.52 -1.52 15.32
C GLY A 51 -9.85 -1.57 14.55
N THR A 52 -10.23 -0.50 13.85
CA THR A 52 -11.56 -0.39 13.22
C THR A 52 -11.52 -0.81 11.75
N ASP A 53 -12.41 -1.72 11.37
CA ASP A 53 -12.65 -2.08 9.97
C ASP A 53 -13.33 -0.94 9.22
N GLN A 54 -12.75 -0.57 8.08
CA GLN A 54 -13.26 0.45 7.17
C GLN A 54 -13.50 -0.20 5.79
N PRO A 55 -14.72 -0.72 5.56
CA PRO A 55 -15.08 -1.33 4.29
C PRO A 55 -15.13 -0.31 3.15
N GLN A 56 -14.47 -0.65 2.04
CA GLN A 56 -14.48 0.10 0.80
C GLN A 56 -14.67 -0.87 -0.38
N THR A 57 -14.92 -0.36 -1.59
CA THR A 57 -15.04 -1.20 -2.80
C THR A 57 -13.83 -2.11 -3.00
N PRO A 58 -12.56 -1.68 -2.86
CA PRO A 58 -11.38 -2.55 -3.06
C PRO A 58 -11.14 -3.58 -1.97
N GLY A 59 -11.59 -3.32 -0.74
CA GLY A 59 -11.26 -4.13 0.43
C GLY A 59 -11.88 -3.63 1.71
N VAL A 60 -11.75 -4.43 2.76
CA VAL A 60 -11.81 -3.90 4.12
C VAL A 60 -10.38 -3.52 4.49
N PHE A 61 -10.18 -2.25 4.84
CA PHE A 61 -8.92 -1.74 5.33
C PHE A 61 -9.02 -1.52 6.84
N ARG A 62 -7.88 -1.57 7.51
CA ARG A 62 -7.79 -1.35 8.96
C ARG A 62 -6.49 -0.66 9.28
N PHE A 63 -6.55 0.29 10.19
CA PHE A 63 -5.37 0.78 10.88
C PHE A 63 -5.16 0.02 12.18
N GLN A 64 -3.92 -0.32 12.50
CA GLN A 64 -3.51 -0.70 13.84
C GLN A 64 -2.50 0.31 14.33
N GLU A 65 -2.63 0.71 15.59
CA GLU A 65 -1.68 1.61 16.25
C GLU A 65 -0.98 0.85 17.37
N GLU A 66 0.34 0.96 17.40
CA GLU A 66 1.18 0.42 18.45
C GLU A 66 2.36 1.37 18.71
N ASN A 67 2.44 1.90 19.94
CA ASN A 67 3.55 2.73 20.42
C ASN A 67 3.89 3.94 19.50
N GLY A 68 2.88 4.63 18.98
CA GLY A 68 3.01 5.78 18.08
C GLY A 68 3.21 5.42 16.61
N THR A 69 3.26 4.12 16.28
CA THR A 69 3.38 3.62 14.90
C THR A 69 2.03 3.12 14.41
N TRP A 70 1.66 3.55 13.22
CA TRP A 70 0.42 3.17 12.55
C TRP A 70 0.71 2.19 11.41
N TYR A 71 -0.05 1.12 11.35
CA TYR A 71 0.06 0.06 10.34
C TYR A 71 -1.20 0.05 9.50
N LEU A 72 -1.08 0.17 8.18
CA LEU A 72 -2.18 -0.08 7.26
C LEU A 72 -2.19 -1.56 6.87
N GLU A 73 -3.33 -2.19 7.06
CA GLU A 73 -3.59 -3.55 6.65
C GLU A 73 -4.85 -3.62 5.78
N LYS A 74 -4.89 -4.62 4.91
CA LYS A 74 -6.06 -4.95 4.09
C LYS A 74 -6.45 -6.40 4.30
N VAL A 75 -7.71 -6.64 4.68
CA VAL A 75 -8.26 -8.00 4.82
C VAL A 75 -8.21 -8.72 3.48
N LYS A 76 -7.68 -9.95 3.44
CA LYS A 76 -7.63 -10.75 2.21
C LYS A 76 -9.04 -11.11 1.76
N ARG A 77 -9.32 -10.93 0.48
CA ARG A 77 -10.51 -11.47 -0.19
C ARG A 77 -10.15 -12.77 -0.91
N LYS A 78 -11.11 -13.69 -1.05
CA LYS A 78 -10.95 -14.84 -1.95
C LYS A 78 -10.75 -14.33 -3.38
N GLN A 79 -9.59 -14.62 -3.96
CA GLN A 79 -9.33 -14.34 -5.36
C GLN A 79 -9.87 -15.48 -6.22
N TRP A 80 -10.76 -15.15 -7.15
CA TRP A 80 -11.18 -16.08 -8.19
C TRP A 80 -10.31 -15.85 -9.42
N VAL A 81 -9.42 -16.80 -9.69
CA VAL A 81 -8.53 -16.77 -10.85
C VAL A 81 -9.08 -17.72 -11.90
N LEU A 82 -9.58 -17.19 -13.02
CA LEU A 82 -10.17 -18.00 -14.10
C LEU A 82 -9.14 -18.90 -14.80
N ASN A 83 -7.87 -18.46 -14.86
CA ASN A 83 -6.76 -19.19 -15.47
C ASN A 83 -5.64 -19.47 -14.44
N PRO A 84 -5.46 -20.72 -13.98
CA PRO A 84 -4.48 -21.06 -12.93
C PRO A 84 -3.04 -20.65 -13.25
N SER A 85 -2.68 -20.57 -14.54
CA SER A 85 -1.34 -20.17 -15.02
C SER A 85 -1.01 -18.69 -14.78
N THR A 86 -1.97 -17.84 -14.40
CA THR A 86 -1.76 -16.41 -14.15
C THR A 86 -1.63 -16.06 -12.67
N SER A 87 -1.77 -17.04 -11.76
CA SER A 87 -1.63 -16.83 -10.32
C SER A 87 -0.17 -16.54 -9.95
N THR A 88 0.10 -15.34 -9.44
CA THR A 88 1.47 -14.86 -9.15
C THR A 88 1.80 -14.72 -7.67
N SER A 89 0.92 -15.12 -6.74
CA SER A 89 1.24 -15.05 -5.32
C SER A 89 1.15 -16.41 -4.63
N PRO A 90 2.15 -16.81 -3.83
CA PRO A 90 1.98 -17.90 -2.90
C PRO A 90 0.84 -17.53 -1.95
N ASN A 91 -0.24 -18.30 -1.99
CA ASN A 91 -1.30 -18.19 -1.00
C ASN A 91 -0.75 -18.75 0.31
N VAL A 92 -0.26 -17.87 1.19
CA VAL A 92 -0.05 -18.26 2.59
C VAL A 92 -1.44 -18.40 3.21
N GLU A 93 -1.91 -19.64 3.35
CA GLU A 93 -3.29 -20.02 3.71
C GLU A 93 -3.77 -19.44 5.05
N ASN A 94 -2.85 -18.99 5.93
CA ASN A 94 -3.17 -18.56 7.30
C ASN A 94 -3.15 -17.04 7.55
N GLU A 95 -2.71 -16.24 6.58
CA GLU A 95 -2.58 -14.79 6.78
C GLU A 95 -3.91 -14.09 6.41
N VAL A 96 -4.65 -13.64 7.44
CA VAL A 96 -6.00 -13.04 7.32
C VAL A 96 -5.96 -11.63 6.71
N CYS A 97 -4.90 -10.87 7.01
CA CYS A 97 -4.69 -9.50 6.55
C CYS A 97 -3.35 -9.38 5.84
N ARG A 98 -3.30 -8.65 4.71
CA ARG A 98 -2.03 -8.22 4.10
C ARG A 98 -1.60 -6.90 4.71
N ARG A 99 -0.38 -6.86 5.23
CA ARG A 99 0.33 -5.64 5.60
C ARG A 99 0.67 -4.84 4.35
N ILE A 100 0.45 -3.52 4.39
CA ILE A 100 0.70 -2.62 3.26
C ILE A 100 1.89 -1.71 3.56
N TYR A 101 1.76 -0.84 4.54
CA TYR A 101 2.84 0.04 5.00
C TYR A 101 2.65 0.41 6.47
N LEU A 102 3.70 0.93 7.08
CA LEU A 102 3.62 1.58 8.40
C LEU A 102 4.10 3.03 8.33
N PHE A 103 3.66 3.86 9.26
CA PHE A 103 4.03 5.28 9.34
C PHE A 103 3.91 5.81 10.77
N THR A 104 4.47 6.99 11.01
CA THR A 104 4.23 7.79 12.21
C THR A 104 3.50 9.08 11.85
N LEU A 105 2.91 9.74 12.85
CA LEU A 105 2.24 11.03 12.65
C LEU A 105 3.20 12.23 12.65
N GLN A 106 4.52 11.98 12.59
CA GLN A 106 5.51 13.03 12.46
C GLN A 106 5.32 13.75 11.12
N PRO A 107 5.07 15.08 11.12
CA PRO A 107 5.03 15.87 9.89
C PRO A 107 6.34 15.77 9.13
N ARG A 108 6.25 15.72 7.80
CA ARG A 108 7.42 15.61 6.91
C ARG A 108 7.38 16.68 5.84
N ASP A 109 8.54 17.24 5.53
CA ASP A 109 8.74 18.10 4.37
C ASP A 109 9.05 17.24 3.13
N ILE A 110 8.74 17.76 1.93
CA ILE A 110 9.02 17.05 0.68
C ILE A 110 10.53 16.82 0.47
N GLU A 111 11.38 17.70 1.00
CA GLU A 111 12.84 17.57 0.89
C GLU A 111 13.38 16.33 1.61
N GLU A 112 12.69 15.86 2.66
CA GLU A 112 13.06 14.61 3.36
C GLU A 112 12.91 13.37 2.45
N PHE A 113 12.13 13.45 1.37
CA PHE A 113 11.95 12.38 0.40
C PHE A 113 12.95 12.43 -0.75
N ARG A 114 13.79 13.46 -0.86
CA ARG A 114 14.74 13.61 -1.98
C ARG A 114 15.72 12.43 -2.04
N GLY A 115 16.21 11.99 -0.88
CA GLY A 115 17.14 10.86 -0.77
C GLY A 115 16.51 9.54 -1.23
N CYS A 116 15.35 9.19 -0.68
CA CYS A 116 14.66 7.96 -1.08
C CYS A 116 14.18 8.01 -2.53
N ASN A 117 13.71 9.16 -3.03
CA ASN A 117 13.35 9.33 -4.44
C ASN A 117 14.53 9.06 -5.39
N ALA A 118 15.73 9.55 -5.08
CA ALA A 118 16.92 9.28 -5.89
C ALA A 118 17.30 7.79 -5.82
N HIS A 119 17.26 7.21 -4.62
CA HIS A 119 17.56 5.80 -4.40
C HIS A 119 16.58 4.87 -5.15
N LEU A 120 15.26 5.08 -4.99
CA LEU A 120 14.23 4.26 -5.64
C LEU A 120 14.32 4.29 -7.17
N GLN A 121 14.84 5.36 -7.78
CA GLN A 121 15.00 5.44 -9.24
C GLN A 121 16.31 4.86 -9.78
N THR A 122 17.30 4.59 -8.93
CA THR A 122 18.68 4.28 -9.39
C THR A 122 19.27 3.02 -8.76
N ALA A 123 18.80 2.61 -7.58
CA ALA A 123 19.31 1.42 -6.92
C ALA A 123 19.01 0.16 -7.75
N PRO A 124 20.00 -0.71 -8.01
CA PRO A 124 19.84 -1.84 -8.93
C PRO A 124 18.83 -2.89 -8.45
N ASP A 125 18.58 -2.94 -7.14
CA ASP A 125 17.61 -3.81 -6.48
C ASP A 125 16.24 -3.15 -6.25
N SER A 126 16.07 -1.87 -6.60
CA SER A 126 14.79 -1.20 -6.50
C SER A 126 13.74 -1.84 -7.40
N LEU A 127 12.54 -2.06 -6.85
CA LEU A 127 11.38 -2.51 -7.62
C LEU A 127 11.11 -1.60 -8.83
N PHE A 128 11.32 -0.29 -8.67
CA PHE A 128 11.06 0.72 -9.69
C PHE A 128 12.12 0.75 -10.80
N VAL A 129 13.30 0.15 -10.55
CA VAL A 129 14.35 -0.05 -11.57
C VAL A 129 14.16 -1.41 -12.27
N THR A 130 13.78 -2.43 -11.51
CA THR A 130 13.67 -3.81 -12.01
C THR A 130 12.35 -4.11 -12.73
N LYS A 131 11.31 -3.29 -12.54
CA LYS A 131 10.00 -3.47 -13.19
C LYS A 131 9.43 -2.16 -13.73
N SER A 132 8.90 -2.22 -14.94
CA SER A 132 7.96 -1.20 -15.43
C SER A 132 6.56 -1.51 -14.91
N ILE A 133 5.95 -0.55 -14.21
CA ILE A 133 4.65 -0.72 -13.54
C ILE A 133 3.77 0.48 -13.86
N CYS A 134 2.52 0.23 -14.25
CA CYS A 134 1.46 1.22 -14.16
C CYS A 134 0.16 0.56 -13.68
N SER A 135 -0.64 1.31 -12.93
CA SER A 135 -1.96 0.85 -12.49
C SER A 135 -2.98 1.97 -12.53
N LEU A 136 -4.22 1.63 -12.85
CA LEU A 136 -5.33 2.56 -12.95
C LEU A 136 -6.57 1.95 -12.30
N GLN A 137 -7.15 2.68 -11.35
CA GLN A 137 -8.44 2.29 -10.76
C GLN A 137 -9.56 2.55 -11.78
N THR A 138 -10.52 1.63 -11.86
CA THR A 138 -11.77 1.79 -12.61
C THR A 138 -12.94 1.94 -11.62
N PRO A 139 -14.15 2.31 -12.06
CA PRO A 139 -15.30 2.42 -11.15
C PRO A 139 -15.63 1.13 -10.37
N ASP A 140 -15.17 -0.03 -10.84
CA ASP A 140 -15.49 -1.36 -10.35
C ASP A 140 -14.26 -2.27 -10.13
N GLY A 141 -13.04 -1.77 -10.34
CA GLY A 141 -11.84 -2.62 -10.32
C GLY A 141 -10.53 -1.87 -10.52
N VAL A 142 -9.53 -2.59 -11.01
CA VAL A 142 -8.19 -2.05 -11.27
C VAL A 142 -7.57 -2.72 -12.48
N GLN A 143 -6.98 -1.92 -13.36
CA GLN A 143 -6.12 -2.41 -14.43
C GLN A 143 -4.67 -2.17 -14.04
N ALA A 144 -3.81 -3.15 -14.29
CA ALA A 144 -2.39 -3.04 -13.99
C ALA A 144 -1.54 -3.69 -15.08
N LEU A 145 -0.49 -3.00 -15.51
CA LEU A 145 0.53 -3.52 -16.40
C LEU A 145 1.84 -3.60 -15.64
N VAL A 146 2.41 -4.80 -15.57
CA VAL A 146 3.76 -5.03 -15.01
C VAL A 146 4.59 -5.73 -16.07
N GLY A 147 5.61 -5.04 -16.59
CA GLY A 147 6.34 -5.50 -17.77
C GLY A 147 5.39 -5.72 -18.94
N TRP A 148 5.25 -6.97 -19.38
CA TRP A 148 4.39 -7.38 -20.49
C TRP A 148 3.05 -7.99 -20.04
N LYS A 149 2.81 -8.07 -18.72
CA LYS A 149 1.62 -8.72 -18.16
C LYS A 149 0.56 -7.67 -17.80
N LEU A 150 -0.50 -7.62 -18.61
CA LEU A 150 -1.72 -6.88 -18.29
C LEU A 150 -2.65 -7.72 -17.41
N THR A 151 -3.08 -7.18 -16.29
CA THR A 151 -4.10 -7.72 -15.39
C THR A 151 -5.30 -6.76 -15.39
N LYS A 152 -6.51 -7.30 -15.48
CA LYS A 152 -7.79 -6.58 -15.47
C LYS A 152 -8.70 -7.16 -14.41
#